data_AF-A0A941NIN7-F1
#
_entry.id   AF-A0A941NIN7-F1
#
_cell.length_a   1.000
_cell.length_b   1.000
_cell.length_c   1.000
_cell.angle_alpha   90.00
_cell.angle_beta   90.00
_cell.angle_gamma   90.00
#
_symmetry.space_group_name_H-M   'P 1'
#
loop_
_entity.id
_entity.type
_entity.pdbx_description
1 polymer ?
#
loop_
_entity_poly.entity_id
_entity_poly.type
_entity_poly.pdbx_seq_one_letter_code
_entity_poly.pdbx_strand_id
1 'polypeptide(L)'
;MCPFDLHIPEPSARPGDQPDFSHLVIPPPGAVPRPDPDAGASSEIFRQTAHGVIRVLDDQGHAVGPWVPDISPDQLRHGLRAMMLTRTFEDRMFRSHRQGKTSFFMKSTGEEAIGAAQSMVLGPRDMCFPTYRVLSWLTARGYPLTDLVNQIFSNEKDPLKGRQLPILYSARDYGFYSLSGNLGSRFGHAVGWAMASAYRKDDSLALAYIGEGSTAEGDFHEALTFASVYHAPVILCVTNNQWAISSYAGIAGADEATFAAKAAGYGLPGLRVDGNDFLAVWAATEWAVARARANLGATLIEFFTYRVAAHSTSDDPTRYRPAE
;
A
#
# COMPACT_ATOMS: atom_id res chain seq x y z
N MET A 1 -37.36 24.63 -14.27
CA MET A 1 -36.48 23.44 -14.22
C MET A 1 -35.06 23.95 -14.03
N CYS A 2 -34.31 23.40 -13.08
CA CYS A 2 -32.90 23.72 -12.94
C CYS A 2 -32.10 22.90 -13.96
N PRO A 3 -31.18 23.49 -14.74
CA PRO A 3 -30.30 22.72 -15.61
C PRO A 3 -29.39 21.81 -14.77
N PHE A 4 -29.03 20.64 -15.30
CA PHE A 4 -28.01 19.79 -14.70
C PHE A 4 -26.64 20.47 -14.77
N ASP A 5 -25.81 20.25 -13.75
CA ASP A 5 -24.43 20.75 -13.70
C ASP A 5 -23.45 19.58 -13.54
N LEU A 6 -22.31 19.68 -14.21
CA LEU A 6 -21.27 18.65 -14.17
C LEU A 6 -20.38 18.90 -12.95
N HIS A 7 -20.41 18.00 -11.98
CA HIS A 7 -19.49 18.05 -10.86
C HIS A 7 -18.10 17.52 -11.26
N ILE A 8 -17.06 18.32 -11.03
CA ILE A 8 -15.65 17.95 -11.21
C ILE A 8 -14.95 18.12 -9.85
N PRO A 9 -14.47 17.03 -9.22
CA PRO A 9 -13.77 17.11 -7.95
C PRO A 9 -12.49 17.96 -8.03
N GLU A 10 -12.23 18.74 -6.99
CA GLU A 10 -11.03 19.56 -6.85
C GLU A 10 -10.35 19.31 -5.49
N PRO A 11 -9.00 19.34 -5.41
CA PRO A 11 -8.31 19.29 -4.13
C PRO A 11 -8.64 20.52 -3.30
N SER A 12 -8.60 20.39 -1.97
CA SER A 12 -8.84 21.51 -1.04
C SER A 12 -7.85 22.66 -1.17
N ALA A 13 -6.67 22.42 -1.75
CA ALA A 13 -5.62 23.43 -1.91
C ALA A 13 -4.82 23.23 -3.22
N ARG A 14 -4.43 24.34 -3.85
CA ARG A 14 -3.60 24.43 -5.07
C ARG A 14 -2.27 25.16 -4.78
N PRO A 15 -1.33 25.25 -5.75
CA PRO A 15 -0.11 26.01 -5.55
C PRO A 15 -0.38 27.47 -5.16
N GLY A 16 0.16 27.90 -4.02
CA GLY A 16 -0.05 29.23 -3.46
C GLY A 16 -1.10 29.28 -2.34
N ASP A 17 -1.94 28.25 -2.21
CA ASP A 17 -2.88 28.12 -1.10
C ASP A 17 -2.22 27.50 0.13
N GLN A 18 -2.84 27.72 1.30
CA GLN A 18 -2.49 27.04 2.54
C GLN A 18 -3.19 25.67 2.58
N PRO A 19 -2.45 24.55 2.75
CA PRO A 19 -3.07 23.24 2.91
C PRO A 19 -4.03 23.20 4.10
N ASP A 20 -5.26 22.75 3.86
CA ASP A 20 -6.24 22.51 4.92
C ASP A 20 -6.74 21.05 4.86
N PHE A 21 -6.45 20.33 5.93
CA PHE A 21 -6.85 18.94 6.16
C PHE A 21 -7.91 18.80 7.26
N SER A 22 -8.51 19.91 7.71
CA SER A 22 -9.55 19.92 8.77
C SER A 22 -10.81 19.13 8.39
N HIS A 23 -11.05 18.95 7.09
CA HIS A 23 -12.12 18.11 6.56
C HIS A 23 -11.89 16.61 6.81
N LEU A 24 -10.66 16.18 7.11
CA LEU A 24 -10.36 14.80 7.44
C LEU A 24 -10.84 14.47 8.85
N VAL A 25 -11.90 13.68 8.96
CA VAL A 25 -12.37 13.15 10.24
C VAL A 25 -11.53 11.94 10.63
N ILE A 26 -10.48 12.18 11.43
CA ILE A 26 -9.62 11.12 11.97
C ILE A 26 -10.03 10.85 13.42
N PRO A 27 -10.51 9.63 13.75
CA PRO A 27 -10.87 9.29 15.12
C PRO A 27 -9.62 9.27 16.03
N PRO A 28 -9.79 9.42 17.36
CA PRO A 28 -8.67 9.29 18.29
C PRO A 28 -7.96 7.93 18.15
N PRO A 29 -6.64 7.88 18.40
CA PRO A 29 -5.88 6.63 18.47
C PRO A 29 -6.56 5.60 19.37
N GLY A 30 -6.65 4.34 18.91
CA GLY A 30 -7.29 3.25 19.64
C GLY A 30 -8.81 3.24 19.66
N ALA A 31 -9.50 4.21 19.02
CA ALA A 31 -10.96 4.28 19.02
C ALA A 31 -11.64 3.25 18.10
N VAL A 32 -10.97 2.82 17.02
CA VAL A 32 -11.53 1.83 16.09
C VAL A 32 -11.43 0.43 16.71
N PRO A 33 -12.53 -0.34 16.82
CA PRO A 33 -12.51 -1.67 17.41
C PRO A 33 -11.70 -2.64 16.54
N ARG A 34 -11.21 -3.72 17.16
CA ARG A 34 -10.57 -4.84 16.46
C ARG A 34 -11.57 -5.98 16.31
N PRO A 35 -12.10 -6.25 15.10
CA PRO A 35 -13.02 -7.36 14.88
C PRO A 35 -12.37 -8.71 15.13
N ASP A 36 -13.18 -9.73 15.42
CA ASP A 36 -12.73 -11.11 15.26
C ASP A 36 -12.44 -11.37 13.77
N PRO A 37 -11.30 -12.00 13.41
CA PRO A 37 -11.04 -12.45 12.03
C PRO A 37 -12.21 -13.21 11.37
N ASP A 38 -12.99 -13.98 12.15
CA ASP A 38 -14.12 -14.78 11.66
C ASP A 38 -15.42 -14.01 11.44
N ALA A 39 -15.47 -12.74 11.85
CA ALA A 39 -16.65 -11.90 11.70
C ALA A 39 -17.09 -11.86 10.22
N GLY A 40 -18.40 -12.03 10.00
CA GLY A 40 -18.98 -11.93 8.66
C GLY A 40 -18.77 -10.55 8.06
N ALA A 41 -18.42 -10.48 6.77
CA ALA A 41 -18.10 -9.23 6.08
C ALA A 41 -19.24 -8.19 6.08
N SER A 42 -20.49 -8.62 6.24
CA SER A 42 -21.67 -7.74 6.37
C SER A 42 -21.90 -7.21 7.79
N SER A 43 -21.06 -7.58 8.76
CA SER A 43 -21.15 -7.08 10.13
C SER A 43 -20.94 -5.57 10.18
N GLU A 44 -21.72 -4.89 11.02
CA GLU A 44 -21.63 -3.44 11.25
C GLU A 44 -20.21 -3.01 11.65
N ILE A 45 -19.46 -3.90 12.29
CA ILE A 45 -18.09 -3.61 12.72
C ILE A 45 -17.17 -3.27 11.53
N PHE A 46 -17.39 -3.87 10.36
CA PHE A 46 -16.60 -3.57 9.17
C PHE A 46 -16.97 -2.24 8.52
N ARG A 47 -18.18 -1.71 8.75
CA ARG A 47 -18.49 -0.32 8.41
C ARG A 47 -17.63 0.63 9.26
N GLN A 48 -17.47 0.35 10.56
CA GLN A 48 -16.65 1.18 11.44
C GLN A 48 -15.17 1.14 11.03
N THR A 49 -14.61 -0.04 10.73
CA THR A 49 -13.21 -0.15 10.30
C THR A 49 -12.95 0.42 8.91
N ALA A 50 -13.93 0.39 8.00
CA ALA A 50 -13.78 0.91 6.65
C ALA A 50 -13.89 2.44 6.57
N HIS A 51 -14.72 3.07 7.42
CA HIS A 51 -14.91 4.52 7.42
C HIS A 51 -14.06 5.25 8.48
N GLY A 52 -13.62 4.56 9.54
CA GLY A 52 -12.68 5.08 10.51
C GLY A 52 -11.23 5.11 9.99
N VAL A 53 -10.28 5.20 10.93
CA VAL A 53 -8.84 4.99 10.67
C VAL A 53 -8.27 4.22 11.86
N ILE A 54 -7.80 2.99 11.62
CA ILE A 54 -7.09 2.19 12.62
C ILE A 54 -5.74 2.86 12.86
N ARG A 55 -5.54 3.33 14.09
CA ARG A 55 -4.33 4.00 14.58
C ARG A 55 -4.03 3.53 16.00
N VAL A 56 -2.75 3.27 16.28
CA VAL A 56 -2.24 2.69 17.53
C VAL A 56 -1.39 3.71 18.30
N LEU A 57 -0.50 4.42 17.62
CA LEU A 57 0.37 5.43 18.22
C LEU A 57 -0.38 6.75 18.41
N ASP A 58 -0.45 7.23 19.64
CA ASP A 58 -0.95 8.57 19.96
C ASP A 58 0.06 9.68 19.63
N ASP A 59 -0.35 10.93 19.83
CA ASP A 59 0.49 12.10 19.53
C ASP A 59 1.70 12.24 20.47
N GLN A 60 1.76 11.44 21.55
CA GLN A 60 2.88 11.34 22.48
C GLN A 60 3.74 10.10 22.21
N GLY A 61 3.37 9.27 21.24
CA GLY A 61 4.07 8.04 20.87
C GLY A 61 3.75 6.82 21.76
N HIS A 62 2.68 6.86 22.54
CA HIS A 62 2.22 5.69 23.28
C HIS A 62 1.33 4.80 22.41
N ALA A 63 1.48 3.49 22.53
CA ALA A 63 0.62 2.52 21.87
C ALA A 63 -0.67 2.34 22.67
N VAL A 64 -1.83 2.57 22.05
CA VAL A 64 -3.15 2.52 22.71
C VAL A 64 -4.18 1.73 21.89
N GLY A 65 -5.21 1.23 22.58
CA GLY A 65 -6.36 0.57 21.97
C GLY A 65 -6.20 -0.92 21.67
N PRO A 66 -7.21 -1.53 21.01
CA PRO A 66 -7.28 -2.98 20.81
C PRO A 66 -6.35 -3.51 19.71
N TRP A 67 -5.76 -2.59 18.93
CA TRP A 67 -4.87 -2.90 17.82
C TRP A 67 -3.38 -2.87 18.20
N VAL A 68 -3.03 -2.62 19.47
CA VAL A 68 -1.64 -2.74 19.94
C VAL A 68 -1.13 -4.17 19.67
N PRO A 69 -0.12 -4.36 18.79
CA PRO A 69 0.38 -5.69 18.48
C PRO A 69 1.36 -6.18 19.56
N ASP A 70 1.50 -7.50 19.68
CA ASP A 70 2.58 -8.12 20.45
C ASP A 70 3.85 -8.16 19.58
N ILE A 71 4.60 -7.06 19.59
CA ILE A 71 5.81 -6.89 18.79
C ILE A 71 7.04 -6.67 19.68
N SER A 72 8.10 -7.41 19.42
CA SER A 72 9.33 -7.28 20.20
C SER A 72 10.10 -5.99 19.87
N PRO A 73 10.89 -5.46 20.82
CA PRO A 73 11.78 -4.33 20.57
C PRO A 73 12.76 -4.55 19.40
N ASP A 74 13.17 -5.79 19.13
CA ASP A 74 14.08 -6.10 18.04
C ASP A 74 13.39 -6.05 16.67
N GLN A 75 12.14 -6.50 16.59
CA GLN A 75 11.31 -6.30 15.40
C GLN A 75 11.07 -4.80 15.16
N LEU A 76 10.79 -4.01 16.19
CA LEU A 76 10.65 -2.55 16.06
C LEU A 76 11.92 -1.90 15.50
N ARG A 77 13.09 -2.27 16.03
CA ARG A 77 14.38 -1.77 15.53
C ARG A 77 14.65 -2.22 14.09
N HIS A 78 14.27 -3.44 13.72
CA HIS A 78 14.38 -3.93 12.35
C HIS A 78 13.51 -3.12 11.40
N GLY A 79 12.23 -2.91 11.75
CA GLY A 79 11.31 -2.08 10.97
C GLY A 79 11.81 -0.66 10.79
N LEU A 80 12.28 -0.03 11.87
CA LEU A 80 12.90 1.31 11.81
C LEU A 80 14.11 1.35 10.89
N ARG A 81 15.02 0.37 10.99
CA ARG A 81 16.19 0.29 10.10
C ARG A 81 15.77 0.13 8.63
N ALA A 82 14.75 -0.69 8.35
CA ALA A 82 14.25 -0.88 6.98
C ALA A 82 13.65 0.42 6.41
N MET A 83 12.82 1.13 7.18
CA MET A 83 12.27 2.43 6.77
C MET A 83 13.37 3.47 6.52
N MET A 84 14.33 3.60 7.45
CA MET A 84 15.45 4.53 7.30
C MET A 84 16.34 4.16 6.10
N LEU A 85 16.60 2.87 5.89
CA LEU A 85 17.39 2.37 4.77
C LEU A 85 16.69 2.66 3.44
N THR A 86 15.37 2.42 3.35
CA THR A 86 14.55 2.74 2.17
C THR A 86 14.69 4.22 1.82
N ARG A 87 14.38 5.11 2.76
CA ARG A 87 14.47 6.56 2.55
C ARG A 87 15.87 7.01 2.12
N THR A 88 16.89 6.53 2.83
CA THR A 88 18.29 6.89 2.55
C THR A 88 18.75 6.39 1.18
N PHE A 89 18.38 5.17 0.81
CA PHE A 89 18.70 4.58 -0.48
C PHE A 89 18.03 5.35 -1.61
N GLU A 90 16.75 5.64 -1.47
CA GLU A 90 15.99 6.40 -2.47
C GLU A 90 16.54 7.82 -2.65
N ASP A 91 16.88 8.52 -1.57
CA ASP A 91 17.51 9.85 -1.65
C ASP A 91 18.87 9.82 -2.34
N ARG A 92 19.62 8.72 -2.22
CA ARG A 92 20.89 8.53 -2.93
C ARG A 92 20.64 8.29 -4.42
N MET A 93 19.70 7.40 -4.78
CA MET A 93 19.41 7.07 -6.17
C MET A 93 18.75 8.24 -6.91
N PHE A 94 17.89 9.01 -6.24
CA PHE A 94 17.32 10.23 -6.80
C PHE A 94 18.41 11.27 -7.14
N ARG A 95 19.42 11.43 -6.27
CA ARG A 95 20.59 12.28 -6.58
C ARG A 95 21.43 11.73 -7.72
N SER A 96 21.62 10.41 -7.79
CA SER A 96 22.32 9.76 -8.92
C SER A 96 21.62 10.04 -10.25
N HIS A 97 20.27 10.00 -10.28
CA HIS A 97 19.51 10.42 -11.47
C HIS A 97 19.80 11.87 -11.84
N ARG A 98 19.81 12.81 -10.89
CA ARG A 98 20.13 14.23 -11.16
C ARG A 98 21.55 14.45 -11.68
N GLN A 99 22.45 13.50 -11.46
CA GLN A 99 23.81 13.48 -12.02
C GLN A 99 23.90 12.78 -13.39
N GLY A 100 22.77 12.37 -13.98
CA GLY A 100 22.73 11.66 -15.26
C GLY A 100 23.22 10.21 -15.21
N LYS A 101 23.31 9.61 -14.01
CA LYS A 101 23.88 8.27 -13.83
C LYS A 101 22.89 7.12 -14.03
N THR A 102 21.59 7.40 -13.93
CA THR A 102 20.49 6.46 -14.22
C THR A 102 19.39 7.22 -14.95
N SER A 103 18.54 6.51 -15.70
CA SER A 103 17.54 7.08 -16.59
C SER A 103 16.23 7.48 -15.90
N PHE A 104 15.86 6.81 -14.81
CA PHE A 104 14.57 7.01 -14.14
C PHE A 104 14.62 6.58 -12.68
N PHE A 105 13.87 7.27 -11.81
CA PHE A 105 13.70 6.81 -10.43
C PHE A 105 12.38 7.31 -9.82
N MET A 106 11.84 6.56 -8.85
CA MET A 106 10.69 6.95 -8.03
C MET A 106 11.01 6.72 -6.56
N LYS A 107 10.41 7.54 -5.69
CA LYS A 107 10.57 7.45 -4.24
C LYS A 107 9.29 6.92 -3.59
N SER A 108 9.37 6.49 -2.35
CA SER A 108 8.26 6.12 -1.48
C SER A 108 8.29 6.93 -0.18
N THR A 109 8.83 8.15 -0.22
CA THR A 109 8.93 9.02 0.96
C THR A 109 7.56 9.33 1.54
N GLY A 110 7.33 8.91 2.79
CA GLY A 110 6.05 8.98 3.48
C GLY A 110 5.31 7.65 3.53
N GLU A 111 5.71 6.66 2.73
CA GLU A 111 5.00 5.38 2.54
C GLU A 111 5.83 4.18 3.04
N GLU A 112 7.01 4.42 3.64
CA GLU A 112 8.00 3.37 3.90
C GLU A 112 7.51 2.29 4.90
N ALA A 113 6.70 2.70 5.88
CA ALA A 113 6.20 1.81 6.94
C ALA A 113 5.37 0.65 6.39
N ILE A 114 4.59 0.91 5.33
CA ILE A 114 3.61 -0.02 4.75
C ILE A 114 4.30 -1.32 4.34
N GLY A 115 5.18 -1.26 3.34
CA GLY A 115 5.89 -2.45 2.85
C GLY A 115 6.87 -3.05 3.88
N ALA A 116 7.48 -2.22 4.73
CA ALA A 116 8.41 -2.68 5.75
C ALA A 116 7.72 -3.61 6.76
N ALA A 117 6.66 -3.13 7.42
CA ALA A 117 5.91 -3.92 8.40
C ALA A 117 5.30 -5.18 7.76
N GLN A 118 4.65 -5.04 6.60
CA GLN A 118 3.99 -6.15 5.93
C GLN A 118 4.95 -7.29 5.58
N SER A 119 6.14 -6.96 5.06
CA SER A 119 7.13 -7.96 4.68
C SER A 119 7.67 -8.79 5.85
N MET A 120 7.63 -8.22 7.07
CA MET A 120 8.09 -8.85 8.30
C MET A 120 7.02 -9.70 8.97
N VAL A 121 5.74 -9.37 8.76
CA VAL A 121 4.59 -10.17 9.21
C VAL A 121 4.40 -11.39 8.32
N LEU A 122 4.57 -11.24 7.00
CA LEU A 122 4.36 -12.31 6.04
C LEU A 122 5.49 -13.35 6.08
N GLY A 123 5.12 -14.62 5.88
CA GLY A 123 6.05 -15.73 5.83
C GLY A 123 6.97 -15.70 4.58
N PRO A 124 8.02 -16.52 4.56
CA PRO A 124 8.98 -16.57 3.45
C PRO A 124 8.39 -17.14 2.15
N ARG A 125 7.30 -17.92 2.24
CA ARG A 125 6.59 -18.48 1.07
C ARG A 125 5.45 -17.59 0.57
N ASP A 126 5.06 -16.58 1.35
CA ASP A 126 4.02 -15.64 0.96
C ASP A 126 4.56 -14.69 -0.11
N MET A 127 3.72 -14.36 -1.09
CA MET A 127 4.12 -13.59 -2.28
C MET A 127 3.49 -12.20 -2.29
N CYS A 128 4.33 -11.18 -2.32
CA CYS A 128 3.93 -9.80 -2.60
C CYS A 128 3.82 -9.57 -4.11
N PHE A 129 2.71 -8.95 -4.52
CA PHE A 129 2.44 -8.39 -5.83
C PHE A 129 2.51 -6.86 -5.72
N PRO A 130 3.73 -6.29 -5.75
CA PRO A 130 4.00 -4.88 -5.42
C PRO A 130 3.58 -3.92 -6.53
N THR A 131 3.44 -2.64 -6.18
CA THR A 131 3.61 -1.52 -7.12
C THR A 131 5.05 -1.01 -7.07
N TYR A 132 5.41 -0.05 -7.93
CA TYR A 132 6.74 0.55 -7.97
C TYR A 132 7.12 1.39 -6.73
N ARG A 133 6.24 1.52 -5.72
CA ARG A 133 6.51 2.26 -4.47
C ARG A 133 6.76 1.36 -3.24
N VAL A 134 6.81 0.04 -3.40
CA VAL A 134 6.92 -0.88 -2.26
C VAL A 134 8.36 -1.38 -2.07
N LEU A 135 9.36 -0.51 -2.28
CA LEU A 135 10.77 -0.89 -2.12
C LEU A 135 11.09 -1.29 -0.67
N SER A 136 10.36 -0.74 0.30
CA SER A 136 10.56 -1.05 1.72
C SER A 136 10.40 -2.53 2.05
N TRP A 137 9.60 -3.28 1.26
CA TRP A 137 9.52 -4.73 1.36
C TRP A 137 10.88 -5.43 1.15
N LEU A 138 11.61 -5.05 0.09
CA LEU A 138 12.90 -5.64 -0.24
C LEU A 138 13.97 -5.25 0.78
N THR A 139 13.97 -3.99 1.25
CA THR A 139 14.94 -3.57 2.27
C THR A 139 14.72 -4.27 3.60
N ALA A 140 13.47 -4.47 4.03
CA ALA A 140 13.13 -5.19 5.24
C ALA A 140 13.46 -6.68 5.16
N ARG A 141 13.37 -7.29 3.97
CA ARG A 141 13.79 -8.68 3.74
C ARG A 141 15.27 -8.86 3.39
N GLY A 142 16.07 -7.80 3.51
CA GLY A 142 17.52 -7.89 3.34
C GLY A 142 17.96 -8.20 1.91
N TYR A 143 17.16 -7.82 0.90
CA TYR A 143 17.56 -7.95 -0.49
C TYR A 143 18.87 -7.17 -0.75
N PRO A 144 19.86 -7.74 -1.47
CA PRO A 144 21.16 -7.10 -1.64
C PRO A 144 21.02 -5.72 -2.29
N LEU A 145 21.48 -4.67 -1.59
CA LEU A 145 21.46 -3.31 -2.12
C LEU A 145 22.26 -3.20 -3.43
N THR A 146 23.29 -4.01 -3.58
CA THR A 146 24.06 -4.11 -4.82
C THR A 146 23.21 -4.54 -5.99
N ASP A 147 22.27 -5.45 -5.79
CA ASP A 147 21.41 -5.96 -6.87
C ASP A 147 20.35 -4.92 -7.26
N LEU A 148 19.82 -4.17 -6.28
CA LEU A 148 18.99 -2.99 -6.55
C LEU A 148 19.74 -1.98 -7.42
N VAL A 149 20.97 -1.63 -7.02
CA VAL A 149 21.81 -0.69 -7.77
C VAL A 149 22.13 -1.24 -9.16
N ASN A 150 22.47 -2.52 -9.29
CA ASN A 150 22.76 -3.12 -10.59
C ASN A 150 21.56 -3.04 -11.54
N GLN A 151 20.34 -3.26 -11.04
CA GLN A 151 19.10 -3.13 -11.81
C GLN A 151 18.83 -1.67 -12.23
N ILE A 152 18.97 -0.72 -11.30
CA ILE A 152 18.75 0.72 -11.57
C ILE A 152 19.71 1.26 -12.65
N PHE A 153 20.92 0.73 -12.70
CA PHE A 153 21.94 1.13 -13.66
C PHE A 153 21.96 0.26 -14.93
N SER A 154 21.16 -0.81 -14.97
CA SER A 154 21.09 -1.77 -16.08
C SER A 154 22.48 -2.27 -16.50
N ASN A 155 23.34 -2.54 -15.54
CA ASN A 155 24.74 -2.93 -15.78
C ASN A 155 24.88 -4.44 -16.07
N GLU A 156 26.10 -4.91 -16.32
CA GLU A 156 26.38 -6.33 -16.61
C GLU A 156 25.98 -7.31 -15.49
N LYS A 157 25.81 -6.80 -14.26
CA LYS A 157 25.38 -7.56 -13.07
C LYS A 157 23.90 -7.36 -12.75
N ASP A 158 23.14 -6.69 -13.63
CA ASP A 158 21.70 -6.52 -13.46
C ASP A 158 21.03 -7.91 -13.44
N PRO A 159 20.33 -8.29 -12.36
CA PRO A 159 19.60 -9.57 -12.30
C PRO A 159 18.56 -9.73 -13.42
N LEU A 160 18.08 -8.62 -14.00
CA LEU A 160 17.11 -8.57 -15.09
C LEU A 160 17.75 -8.35 -16.47
N LYS A 161 19.08 -8.28 -16.53
CA LYS A 161 19.87 -8.21 -17.77
C LYS A 161 19.52 -6.98 -18.65
N GLY A 162 19.18 -5.86 -18.03
CA GLY A 162 18.82 -4.62 -18.73
C GLY A 162 17.47 -4.65 -19.45
N ARG A 163 16.64 -5.68 -19.21
CA ARG A 163 15.36 -5.88 -19.93
C ARG A 163 14.19 -5.08 -19.34
N GLN A 164 14.41 -4.44 -18.20
CA GLN A 164 13.37 -3.71 -17.46
C GLN A 164 13.84 -2.30 -17.17
N LEU A 165 12.88 -1.37 -17.15
CA LEU A 165 13.10 0.01 -16.71
C LEU A 165 13.65 0.00 -15.27
N PRO A 166 14.55 0.94 -14.90
CA PRO A 166 14.96 1.11 -13.51
C PRO A 166 13.75 1.17 -12.58
N ILE A 167 13.86 0.53 -11.41
CA ILE A 167 12.83 0.32 -10.37
C ILE A 167 11.85 -0.83 -10.61
N LEU A 168 11.77 -1.40 -11.82
CA LEU A 168 10.91 -2.56 -12.07
C LEU A 168 11.59 -3.86 -11.62
N TYR A 169 11.83 -3.97 -10.32
CA TYR A 169 12.52 -5.09 -9.68
C TYR A 169 11.74 -6.41 -9.78
N SER A 170 12.48 -7.52 -9.67
CA SER A 170 11.93 -8.87 -9.52
C SER A 170 12.84 -9.67 -8.59
N ALA A 171 12.28 -10.19 -7.49
CA ALA A 171 13.04 -10.92 -6.49
C ALA A 171 12.17 -12.02 -5.88
N ARG A 172 11.99 -13.10 -6.64
CA ARG A 172 11.14 -14.25 -6.26
C ARG A 172 11.48 -14.81 -4.89
N ASP A 173 12.75 -15.01 -4.60
CA ASP A 173 13.23 -15.63 -3.35
C ASP A 173 13.03 -14.74 -2.11
N TYR A 174 12.65 -13.47 -2.34
CA TYR A 174 12.29 -12.50 -1.30
C TYR A 174 10.78 -12.28 -1.24
N GLY A 175 10.00 -13.12 -1.93
CA GLY A 175 8.55 -13.01 -2.02
C GLY A 175 8.11 -11.72 -2.73
N PHE A 176 8.85 -11.24 -3.73
CA PHE A 176 8.55 -10.01 -4.46
C PHE A 176 8.38 -10.31 -5.95
N TYR A 177 7.12 -10.35 -6.40
CA TYR A 177 6.75 -10.67 -7.77
C TYR A 177 7.28 -9.63 -8.76
N SER A 178 7.74 -10.06 -9.94
CA SER A 178 8.35 -9.21 -10.96
C SER A 178 7.48 -8.02 -11.33
N LEU A 179 7.89 -6.77 -11.09
CA LEU A 179 7.11 -5.56 -11.42
C LEU A 179 6.74 -5.42 -12.91
N SER A 180 5.71 -4.61 -13.17
CA SER A 180 5.30 -4.18 -14.51
C SER A 180 4.91 -2.70 -14.45
N GLY A 181 5.06 -1.99 -15.57
CA GLY A 181 4.61 -0.61 -15.72
C GLY A 181 3.08 -0.47 -15.88
N ASN A 182 2.38 -1.56 -16.26
CA ASN A 182 0.93 -1.56 -16.40
C ASN A 182 0.25 -1.54 -15.03
N LEU A 183 -0.47 -0.45 -14.75
CA LEU A 183 -1.26 -0.26 -13.53
C LEU A 183 -2.40 -1.28 -13.46
N GLY A 184 -2.87 -1.60 -12.25
CA GLY A 184 -4.00 -2.52 -12.02
C GLY A 184 -3.67 -4.02 -12.18
N SER A 185 -3.05 -4.41 -13.30
CA SER A 185 -2.93 -5.80 -13.77
C SER A 185 -2.47 -6.84 -12.74
N ARG A 186 -1.61 -6.44 -11.81
CA ARG A 186 -0.98 -7.31 -10.82
C ARG A 186 -1.92 -7.64 -9.67
N PHE A 187 -2.93 -6.81 -9.45
CA PHE A 187 -3.91 -6.99 -8.38
C PHE A 187 -4.70 -8.28 -8.61
N GLY A 188 -5.19 -8.50 -9.84
CA GLY A 188 -5.84 -9.76 -10.24
C GLY A 188 -4.87 -10.96 -10.28
N HIS A 189 -3.62 -10.78 -10.72
CA HIS A 189 -2.62 -11.85 -10.68
C HIS A 189 -2.38 -12.39 -9.26
N ALA A 190 -2.40 -11.52 -8.25
CA ALA A 190 -2.28 -11.92 -6.85
C ALA A 190 -3.44 -12.81 -6.41
N VAL A 191 -4.66 -12.48 -6.83
CA VAL A 191 -5.86 -13.30 -6.56
C VAL A 191 -5.71 -14.66 -7.23
N GLY A 192 -5.32 -14.72 -8.50
CA GLY A 192 -5.06 -15.97 -9.20
C GLY A 192 -3.97 -16.82 -8.55
N TRP A 193 -2.91 -16.19 -8.05
CA TRP A 193 -1.84 -16.88 -7.30
C TRP A 193 -2.36 -17.46 -5.98
N ALA A 194 -3.16 -16.70 -5.22
CA ALA A 194 -3.80 -17.17 -4.00
C ALA A 194 -4.79 -18.31 -4.26
N MET A 195 -5.58 -18.23 -5.33
CA MET A 195 -6.45 -19.32 -5.79
C MET A 195 -5.64 -20.58 -6.13
N ALA A 196 -4.48 -20.44 -6.78
CA ALA A 196 -3.60 -21.58 -7.06
C ALA A 196 -3.00 -22.19 -5.78
N SER A 197 -2.71 -21.38 -4.77
CA SER A 197 -2.29 -21.86 -3.44
C SER A 197 -3.40 -22.70 -2.79
N ALA A 198 -4.62 -22.14 -2.71
CA ALA A 198 -5.78 -22.83 -2.17
C ALA A 198 -6.12 -24.12 -2.94
N TYR A 199 -6.09 -24.08 -4.27
CA TYR A 199 -6.34 -25.24 -5.15
C TYR A 199 -5.34 -26.38 -4.88
N ARG A 200 -4.08 -26.04 -4.57
CA ARG A 200 -3.03 -27.01 -4.21
C ARG A 200 -3.04 -27.40 -2.73
N LYS A 201 -3.95 -26.85 -1.92
CA LYS A 201 -4.00 -27.03 -0.46
C LYS A 201 -2.70 -26.62 0.23
N ASP A 202 -2.07 -25.54 -0.25
CA ASP A 202 -0.91 -24.92 0.39
C ASP A 202 -1.36 -23.82 1.37
N ASP A 203 -0.48 -23.40 2.27
CA ASP A 203 -0.73 -22.38 3.29
C ASP A 203 -0.09 -21.02 2.95
N SER A 204 0.45 -20.88 1.73
CA SER A 204 1.03 -19.64 1.25
C SER A 204 -0.09 -18.66 0.82
N LEU A 205 0.02 -17.38 1.19
CA LEU A 205 -0.94 -16.35 0.80
C LEU A 205 -0.32 -15.29 -0.13
N ALA A 206 -1.19 -14.56 -0.83
CA ALA A 206 -0.77 -13.42 -1.63
C ALA A 206 -1.08 -12.09 -0.92
N LEU A 207 -0.22 -11.10 -1.13
CA LEU A 207 -0.50 -9.72 -0.77
C LEU A 207 -0.33 -8.84 -2.00
N ALA A 208 -1.36 -8.09 -2.36
CA ALA A 208 -1.42 -7.30 -3.58
C ALA A 208 -1.45 -5.81 -3.26
N TYR A 209 -0.74 -4.99 -4.04
CA TYR A 209 -0.81 -3.53 -3.92
C TYR A 209 -1.44 -2.89 -5.15
N ILE A 210 -2.18 -1.82 -4.89
CA ILE A 210 -2.66 -0.87 -5.90
C ILE A 210 -2.66 0.54 -5.29
N GLY A 211 -2.39 1.58 -6.09
CA GLY A 211 -2.54 2.97 -5.64
C GLY A 211 -3.99 3.42 -5.75
N GLU A 212 -4.38 4.49 -5.05
CA GLU A 212 -5.77 4.99 -5.05
C GLU A 212 -6.27 5.35 -6.44
N GLY A 213 -5.46 6.05 -7.26
CA GLY A 213 -5.84 6.36 -8.64
C GLY A 213 -6.01 5.13 -9.51
N SER A 214 -5.22 4.07 -9.27
CA SER A 214 -5.34 2.82 -10.01
C SER A 214 -6.53 1.98 -9.57
N THR A 215 -7.24 2.33 -8.48
CA THR A 215 -8.52 1.68 -8.15
C THR A 215 -9.63 1.97 -9.15
N ALA A 216 -9.43 2.95 -10.04
CA ALA A 216 -10.36 3.25 -11.14
C ALA A 216 -10.12 2.34 -12.37
N GLU A 217 -9.05 1.54 -12.40
CA GLU A 217 -8.81 0.55 -13.45
C GLU A 217 -9.76 -0.65 -13.28
N GLY A 218 -10.19 -1.25 -14.41
CA GLY A 218 -11.10 -2.41 -14.39
C GLY A 218 -10.56 -3.60 -13.59
N ASP A 219 -9.23 -3.80 -13.61
CA ASP A 219 -8.53 -4.87 -12.88
C ASP A 219 -8.78 -4.83 -11.36
N PHE A 220 -9.02 -3.64 -10.79
CA PHE A 220 -9.37 -3.52 -9.37
C PHE A 220 -10.68 -4.24 -9.07
N HIS A 221 -11.72 -3.95 -9.86
CA HIS A 221 -13.05 -4.53 -9.71
C HIS A 221 -13.07 -6.04 -10.01
N GLU A 222 -12.32 -6.47 -11.02
CA GLU A 222 -12.14 -7.89 -11.33
C GLU A 222 -11.51 -8.64 -10.15
N ALA A 223 -10.41 -8.11 -9.60
CA ALA A 223 -9.73 -8.72 -8.47
C ALA A 223 -10.63 -8.85 -7.24
N LEU A 224 -11.38 -7.80 -6.87
CA LEU A 224 -12.33 -7.86 -5.74
C LEU A 224 -13.42 -8.92 -5.97
N THR A 225 -13.95 -8.99 -7.19
CA THR A 225 -14.97 -9.96 -7.57
C THR A 225 -14.45 -11.39 -7.44
N PHE A 226 -13.29 -11.70 -8.01
CA PHE A 226 -12.71 -13.04 -7.93
C PHE A 226 -12.28 -13.40 -6.51
N ALA A 227 -11.68 -12.45 -5.78
CA ALA A 227 -11.25 -12.69 -4.40
C ALA A 227 -12.44 -13.06 -3.49
N SER A 228 -13.58 -12.40 -3.70
CA SER A 228 -14.83 -12.70 -3.01
C SER A 228 -15.42 -14.04 -3.43
N VAL A 229 -15.70 -14.23 -4.73
CA VAL A 229 -16.36 -15.44 -5.25
C VAL A 229 -15.62 -16.72 -4.89
N TYR A 230 -14.28 -16.70 -4.95
CA TYR A 230 -13.46 -17.88 -4.71
C TYR A 230 -12.89 -17.96 -3.29
N HIS A 231 -13.26 -17.04 -2.39
CA HIS A 231 -12.70 -16.94 -1.04
C HIS A 231 -11.16 -17.02 -1.02
N ALA A 232 -10.52 -16.33 -1.97
CA ALA A 232 -9.08 -16.47 -2.17
C ALA A 232 -8.29 -15.99 -0.92
N PRO A 233 -7.23 -16.69 -0.48
CA PRO A 233 -6.39 -16.26 0.64
C PRO A 233 -5.45 -15.12 0.20
N VAL A 234 -6.01 -13.92 0.02
CA VAL A 234 -5.30 -12.73 -0.46
C VAL A 234 -5.60 -11.50 0.39
N ILE A 235 -4.55 -10.72 0.65
CA ILE A 235 -4.65 -9.40 1.27
C ILE A 235 -4.55 -8.36 0.17
N LEU A 236 -5.59 -7.55 0.00
CA LEU A 236 -5.74 -6.59 -1.07
C LEU A 236 -5.46 -5.20 -0.51
N CYS A 237 -4.32 -4.61 -0.85
CA CYS A 237 -3.85 -3.35 -0.27
C CYS A 237 -4.06 -2.19 -1.24
N VAL A 238 -4.79 -1.16 -0.82
CA VAL A 238 -4.88 0.13 -1.50
C VAL A 238 -3.96 1.10 -0.76
N THR A 239 -2.91 1.58 -1.40
CA THR A 239 -2.09 2.67 -0.87
C THR A 239 -2.74 3.99 -1.30
N ASN A 240 -3.49 4.61 -0.39
CA ASN A 240 -4.08 5.92 -0.61
C ASN A 240 -3.09 6.98 -0.15
N ASN A 241 -2.27 7.46 -1.08
CA ASN A 241 -1.26 8.50 -0.82
C ASN A 241 -1.70 9.89 -1.31
N GLN A 242 -3.01 10.03 -1.54
CA GLN A 242 -3.76 11.21 -1.96
C GLN A 242 -3.57 11.66 -3.42
N TRP A 243 -2.63 11.07 -4.18
CA TRP A 243 -2.23 11.59 -5.49
C TRP A 243 -1.80 10.55 -6.52
N ALA A 244 -2.47 10.55 -7.66
CA ALA A 244 -2.06 9.84 -8.87
C ALA A 244 -1.44 10.80 -9.89
N ILE A 245 -0.11 10.86 -9.92
CA ILE A 245 0.67 11.90 -10.63
C ILE A 245 0.25 13.29 -10.11
N SER A 246 -0.64 13.99 -10.81
CA SER A 246 -1.18 15.31 -10.45
C SER A 246 -2.67 15.29 -10.11
N SER A 247 -3.33 14.14 -10.25
CA SER A 247 -4.75 13.98 -9.95
C SER A 247 -4.94 13.72 -8.46
N TYR A 248 -5.75 14.56 -7.82
CA TYR A 248 -6.19 14.38 -6.44
C TYR A 248 -7.10 13.15 -6.31
N ALA A 249 -7.01 12.44 -5.18
CA ALA A 249 -7.76 11.22 -4.90
C ALA A 249 -9.29 11.36 -5.01
N GLY A 250 -9.85 12.57 -4.84
CA GLY A 250 -11.28 12.83 -5.08
C GLY A 250 -11.73 12.46 -6.50
N ILE A 251 -10.86 12.66 -7.50
CA ILE A 251 -11.10 12.26 -8.89
C ILE A 251 -11.17 10.72 -9.04
N ALA A 252 -10.51 9.98 -8.14
CA ALA A 252 -10.60 8.51 -8.05
C ALA A 252 -11.77 8.04 -7.15
N GLY A 253 -12.61 8.97 -6.68
CA GLY A 253 -13.80 8.73 -5.87
C GLY A 253 -13.61 8.84 -4.36
N ALA A 254 -12.49 9.40 -3.88
CA ALA A 254 -12.24 9.54 -2.43
C ALA A 254 -13.21 10.51 -1.72
N ASP A 255 -13.83 11.43 -2.46
CA ASP A 255 -14.82 12.38 -1.91
C ASP A 255 -16.17 11.69 -1.63
N GLU A 256 -16.45 10.57 -2.32
CA GLU A 256 -17.71 9.83 -2.20
C GLU A 256 -17.66 8.76 -1.10
N ALA A 257 -16.53 8.06 -0.98
CA ALA A 257 -16.31 7.04 0.02
C ALA A 257 -14.81 6.73 0.20
N THR A 258 -14.46 6.16 1.35
CA THR A 258 -13.14 5.56 1.54
C THR A 258 -12.93 4.39 0.58
N PHE A 259 -11.68 4.11 0.20
CA PHE A 259 -11.38 2.96 -0.64
C PHE A 259 -11.63 1.64 0.10
N ALA A 260 -11.46 1.63 1.43
CA ALA A 260 -11.84 0.48 2.25
C ALA A 260 -13.36 0.20 2.21
N ALA A 261 -14.20 1.22 2.14
CA ALA A 261 -15.66 1.04 2.09
C ALA A 261 -16.12 0.36 0.79
N LYS A 262 -15.33 0.43 -0.29
CA LYS A 262 -15.60 -0.31 -1.53
C LYS A 262 -15.67 -1.83 -1.29
N ALA A 263 -14.98 -2.36 -0.27
CA ALA A 263 -14.99 -3.78 0.08
C ALA A 263 -16.41 -4.33 0.31
N ALA A 264 -17.28 -3.53 0.94
CA ALA A 264 -18.63 -3.94 1.30
C ALA A 264 -19.47 -4.29 0.06
N GLY A 265 -19.29 -3.56 -1.04
CA GLY A 265 -19.98 -3.82 -2.30
C GLY A 265 -19.61 -5.17 -2.94
N TYR A 266 -18.48 -5.75 -2.55
CA TYR A 266 -18.00 -7.05 -3.01
C TYR A 266 -18.16 -8.15 -1.94
N GLY A 267 -18.77 -7.85 -0.79
CA GLY A 267 -18.90 -8.81 0.32
C GLY A 267 -17.56 -9.12 1.00
N LEU A 268 -16.59 -8.21 0.95
CA LEU A 268 -15.28 -8.34 1.58
C LEU A 268 -15.19 -7.46 2.84
N PRO A 269 -14.43 -7.88 3.87
CA PRO A 269 -14.11 -7.00 4.99
C PRO A 269 -13.17 -5.88 4.53
N GLY A 270 -13.49 -4.65 4.94
CA GLY A 270 -12.73 -3.44 4.65
C GLY A 270 -12.08 -2.86 5.91
N LEU A 271 -10.77 -2.64 5.88
CA LEU A 271 -10.02 -1.97 6.93
C LEU A 271 -9.39 -0.69 6.37
N ARG A 272 -9.54 0.44 7.06
CA ARG A 272 -8.79 1.66 6.77
C ARG A 272 -7.80 1.90 7.90
N VAL A 273 -6.52 2.02 7.56
CA VAL A 273 -5.40 2.00 8.49
C VAL A 273 -4.55 3.23 8.27
N ASP A 274 -4.04 3.83 9.35
CA ASP A 274 -3.00 4.85 9.26
C ASP A 274 -1.73 4.21 8.68
N GLY A 275 -1.40 4.55 7.43
CA GLY A 275 -0.25 3.99 6.72
C GLY A 275 1.10 4.48 7.24
N ASN A 276 1.10 5.50 8.11
CA ASN A 276 2.30 6.08 8.71
C ASN A 276 2.55 5.57 10.14
N ASP A 277 1.56 4.91 10.73
CA ASP A 277 1.68 4.20 12.00
C ASP A 277 2.14 2.76 11.77
N PHE A 278 3.44 2.51 11.95
CA PHE A 278 4.04 1.18 11.78
C PHE A 278 3.34 0.09 12.61
N LEU A 279 2.87 0.40 13.82
CA LEU A 279 2.19 -0.57 14.67
C LEU A 279 0.79 -0.90 14.15
N ALA A 280 0.07 0.11 13.65
CA ALA A 280 -1.24 -0.11 13.03
C ALA A 280 -1.13 -0.93 11.74
N VAL A 281 -0.14 -0.63 10.88
CA VAL A 281 0.15 -1.41 9.68
C VAL A 281 0.48 -2.87 10.05
N TRP A 282 1.34 -3.08 11.05
CA TRP A 282 1.70 -4.41 11.54
C TRP A 282 0.47 -5.19 12.00
N ALA A 283 -0.32 -4.61 12.92
CA ALA A 283 -1.46 -5.27 13.53
C ALA A 283 -2.59 -5.58 12.53
N ALA A 284 -2.88 -4.66 11.60
CA ALA A 284 -3.86 -4.89 10.55
C ALA A 284 -3.41 -6.00 9.58
N THR A 285 -2.11 -6.06 9.30
CA THR A 285 -1.54 -7.13 8.46
C THR A 285 -1.60 -8.47 9.17
N GLU A 286 -1.22 -8.55 10.45
CA GLU A 286 -1.34 -9.79 11.24
C GLU A 286 -2.78 -10.31 11.26
N TRP A 287 -3.74 -9.40 11.47
CA TRP A 287 -5.16 -9.73 11.44
C TRP A 287 -5.59 -10.31 10.09
N ALA A 288 -5.20 -9.68 8.99
CA ALA A 288 -5.55 -10.14 7.65
C ALA A 288 -4.85 -11.46 7.27
N VAL A 289 -3.60 -11.66 7.72
CA VAL A 289 -2.88 -12.93 7.59
C VAL A 289 -3.60 -14.05 8.35
N ALA A 290 -3.98 -13.81 9.61
CA ALA A 290 -4.71 -14.79 10.41
C ALA A 290 -6.03 -15.19 9.73
N ARG A 291 -6.78 -14.19 9.23
CA ARG A 291 -8.03 -14.42 8.49
C ARG A 291 -7.82 -15.25 7.22
N ALA A 292 -6.85 -14.90 6.40
CA ALA A 292 -6.54 -15.60 5.16
C ALA A 292 -6.11 -17.06 5.42
N ARG A 293 -5.23 -17.28 6.41
CA ARG A 293 -4.74 -18.61 6.80
C ARG A 293 -5.83 -19.49 7.44
N ALA A 294 -6.86 -18.89 8.04
CA ALA A 294 -8.03 -19.59 8.54
C ALA A 294 -9.08 -19.92 7.45
N ASN A 295 -8.77 -19.69 6.16
CA ASN A 295 -9.69 -19.88 5.03
C ASN A 295 -10.96 -19.03 5.10
N LEU A 296 -10.91 -17.88 5.79
CA LEU A 296 -12.05 -16.98 5.88
C LEU A 296 -12.16 -16.06 4.65
N GLY A 297 -11.16 -16.10 3.76
CA GLY A 297 -11.13 -15.40 2.48
C GLY A 297 -10.36 -14.08 2.51
N ALA A 298 -10.55 -13.26 1.48
CA ALA A 298 -9.78 -12.05 1.27
C ALA A 298 -10.13 -10.90 2.23
N THR A 299 -9.23 -9.93 2.34
CA THR A 299 -9.44 -8.66 3.07
C THR A 299 -8.97 -7.49 2.22
N LEU A 300 -9.76 -6.41 2.15
CA LEU A 300 -9.32 -5.14 1.56
C LEU A 300 -8.81 -4.21 2.67
N ILE A 301 -7.59 -3.70 2.52
CA ILE A 301 -6.97 -2.75 3.44
C ILE A 301 -6.60 -1.48 2.68
N GLU A 302 -7.19 -0.35 3.05
CA GLU A 302 -6.73 0.97 2.65
C GLU A 302 -5.68 1.48 3.65
N PHE A 303 -4.46 1.71 3.18
CA PHE A 303 -3.44 2.44 3.92
C PHE A 303 -3.54 3.91 3.57
N PHE A 304 -4.11 4.68 4.48
CA PHE A 304 -4.24 6.12 4.36
C PHE A 304 -2.90 6.79 4.74
N THR A 305 -2.23 7.36 3.75
CA THR A 305 -0.89 7.93 3.86
C THR A 305 -0.78 9.17 2.96
N TYR A 306 0.42 9.71 2.77
CA TYR A 306 0.65 10.86 1.91
C TYR A 306 1.95 10.72 1.12
N ARG A 307 1.86 10.97 -0.19
CA ARG A 307 3.04 10.97 -1.07
C ARG A 307 3.84 12.26 -0.89
N VAL A 308 4.81 12.27 0.03
CA VAL A 308 5.59 13.49 0.35
C VAL A 308 6.44 13.93 -0.85
N ALA A 309 7.09 12.98 -1.53
CA ALA A 309 7.92 13.28 -2.70
C ALA A 309 7.09 13.53 -3.98
N ALA A 310 7.76 14.06 -5.01
CA ALA A 310 7.25 14.08 -6.38
C ALA A 310 6.85 12.67 -6.85
N HIS A 311 5.98 12.59 -7.87
CA HIS A 311 5.56 11.31 -8.43
C HIS A 311 6.76 10.49 -8.92
N SER A 312 7.67 11.11 -9.68
CA SER A 312 8.91 10.50 -10.16
C SER A 312 9.98 11.55 -10.37
N THR A 313 11.15 11.16 -10.86
CA THR A 313 12.18 12.11 -11.29
C THR A 313 11.76 13.03 -12.44
N SER A 314 10.67 12.71 -13.13
CA SER A 314 10.10 13.47 -14.25
C SER A 314 8.90 14.35 -13.85
N ASP A 315 8.57 14.41 -12.57
CA ASP A 315 7.41 15.15 -12.05
C ASP A 315 7.81 16.39 -11.25
N ASP A 316 6.92 17.38 -11.22
CA ASP A 316 7.04 18.60 -10.44
C ASP A 316 5.74 18.88 -9.66
N PRO A 317 5.68 18.55 -8.35
CA PRO A 317 4.49 18.73 -7.53
C PRO A 317 4.09 20.20 -7.32
N THR A 318 5.03 21.13 -7.42
CA THR A 318 4.76 22.57 -7.22
C THR A 318 3.79 23.14 -8.26
N ARG A 319 3.54 22.39 -9.34
CA ARG A 319 2.60 22.77 -10.40
C ARG A 319 1.14 22.42 -10.12
N TYR A 320 0.84 21.57 -9.14
CA TYR A 320 -0.53 21.07 -8.93
C TYR A 320 -0.95 20.90 -7.47
N ARG A 321 -0.03 20.97 -6.51
CA ARG A 321 -0.34 20.97 -5.07
C ARG A 321 0.58 21.92 -4.31
N PRO A 322 0.22 22.33 -3.08
CA PRO A 322 1.09 23.13 -2.22
C PRO A 322 2.48 22.51 -2.03
N ALA A 323 3.48 23.35 -1.85
CA ALA A 323 4.88 22.94 -1.69
C ALA A 323 5.27 22.61 -0.24
N GLU A 324 4.54 23.17 0.73
CA GLU A 324 4.72 22.94 2.16
C GLU A 324 4.19 21.57 2.63
#